data_AF-A0A5J4UP19-F1
#
_entry.id   AF-A0A5J4UP19-F1
#
_cell.length_a   1.000
_cell.length_b   1.000
_cell.length_c   1.000
_cell.angle_alpha   90.00
_cell.angle_beta   90.00
_cell.angle_gamma   90.00
#
_symmetry.space_group_name_H-M   'P 1'
#
loop_
_entity.id
_entity.type
_entity.pdbx_description
1 polymer ?
#
loop_
_entity_poly.entity_id
_entity_poly.type
_entity_poly.pdbx_seq_one_letter_code
_entity_poly.pdbx_strand_id
1 'polypeptide(L)'
;MLQSVLLIILSYCEILTSKRLTKSNDIIDIIKYKDRLYYPRDRIDDNNDLILNFSEYTPEIITPKFIPYYSTKISAFVPYSGANRFGESFLSIQRADFVRLKTTQTLNQSEIECNLVRESYEEKIYSLLGYTIRAIKGLDIAPSITYIAANRPSRVIVKFPISQQYPDQISQLPPPSCDMHDDDQLLIAYVLRKYGVVGTDRASNSDIPTYKSNCFSGSLENFDPVFKGYTLAIFRGNMNTVKDAIIRFGAVNLNDIGIIIGWEGRRWIVASPVMLGSVNTYSYMISEQRVEQDESDYEGEVIFNLDIIKVNCVFDSTAPECSGQCMNNVNQTTEQCGCIVGDMRLACQDIPKQNAGSIRVTLSFVVAVMFLPMWFIFW
;
A
#
# COMPACT_ATOMS: atom_id res chain seq x y z
N MET A 1 14.37 -39.89 0.18
CA MET A 1 13.18 -39.03 0.01
C MET A 1 12.98 -38.07 1.20
N LEU A 2 13.17 -38.49 2.47
CA LEU A 2 13.10 -37.57 3.63
C LEU A 2 14.20 -36.48 3.68
N GLN A 3 15.40 -36.75 3.18
CA GLN A 3 16.54 -35.82 3.27
C GLN A 3 16.39 -34.59 2.34
N SER A 4 15.65 -34.72 1.23
CA SER A 4 15.34 -33.63 0.30
C SER A 4 14.23 -32.72 0.82
N VAL A 5 13.30 -33.26 1.62
CA VAL A 5 12.20 -32.51 2.25
C VAL A 5 12.73 -31.58 3.35
N LEU A 6 13.73 -32.03 4.13
CA LEU A 6 14.33 -31.22 5.20
C LEU A 6 15.12 -29.99 4.67
N LEU A 7 15.74 -30.11 3.49
CA LEU A 7 16.45 -29.01 2.83
C LEU A 7 15.51 -27.93 2.28
N ILE A 8 14.32 -28.31 1.81
CA ILE A 8 13.29 -27.35 1.38
C ILE A 8 12.69 -26.63 2.61
N ILE A 9 12.52 -27.33 3.73
CA ILE A 9 11.96 -26.78 4.97
C ILE A 9 12.88 -25.71 5.60
N LEU A 10 14.19 -25.95 5.65
CA LEU A 10 15.15 -24.95 6.15
C LEU A 10 15.26 -23.75 5.20
N SER A 11 15.18 -24.00 3.89
CA SER A 11 15.25 -22.93 2.88
C SER A 11 14.09 -21.94 2.97
N TYR A 12 12.86 -22.32 3.33
CA TYR A 12 11.73 -21.37 3.40
C TYR A 12 11.74 -20.51 4.68
N CYS A 13 12.15 -21.10 5.81
CA CYS A 13 12.31 -20.35 7.05
C CYS A 13 13.48 -19.38 6.92
N GLU A 14 14.57 -19.82 6.28
CA GLU A 14 15.65 -18.92 5.85
C GLU A 14 15.13 -17.92 4.82
N ILE A 15 14.34 -18.22 3.79
CA ILE A 15 13.90 -17.22 2.79
C ILE A 15 13.02 -16.10 3.38
N LEU A 16 12.24 -16.36 4.42
CA LEU A 16 11.52 -15.30 5.17
C LEU A 16 12.45 -14.53 6.15
N THR A 17 13.67 -15.01 6.39
CA THR A 17 14.67 -14.42 7.32
C THR A 17 16.06 -14.22 6.68
N SER A 18 16.15 -14.30 5.35
CA SER A 18 17.40 -14.36 4.59
C SER A 18 17.47 -13.11 3.78
N LYS A 19 18.08 -12.11 4.41
CA LYS A 19 18.98 -11.11 3.83
C LYS A 19 18.90 -11.10 2.32
N ARG A 20 18.18 -10.09 1.84
CA ARG A 20 18.24 -9.59 0.46
C ARG A 20 17.50 -10.45 -0.58
N LEU A 21 16.27 -10.02 -0.89
CA LEU A 21 15.87 -9.81 -2.29
C LEU A 21 16.69 -8.68 -2.96
N THR A 22 17.75 -8.15 -2.31
CA THR A 22 18.72 -7.24 -2.94
C THR A 22 19.69 -8.03 -3.82
N LYS A 23 19.20 -8.41 -4.99
CA LYS A 23 19.89 -8.21 -6.26
C LYS A 23 18.83 -8.40 -7.33
N SER A 24 18.52 -7.30 -8.00
CA SER A 24 17.74 -7.13 -9.25
C SER A 24 17.46 -8.42 -10.04
N ASN A 25 18.44 -9.32 -10.20
CA ASN A 25 18.32 -10.57 -10.96
C ASN A 25 17.19 -11.54 -10.52
N ASP A 26 16.82 -11.66 -9.24
CA ASP A 26 15.77 -12.62 -8.84
C ASP A 26 14.34 -12.05 -9.00
N ILE A 27 14.17 -10.73 -8.91
CA ILE A 27 12.89 -10.04 -9.17
C ILE A 27 12.63 -9.94 -10.68
N ILE A 28 13.69 -9.83 -11.50
CA ILE A 28 13.61 -9.73 -12.97
C ILE A 28 12.85 -10.91 -13.59
N ASP A 29 12.95 -12.13 -13.05
CA ASP A 29 12.23 -13.29 -13.58
C ASP A 29 10.71 -13.26 -13.29
N ILE A 30 10.27 -12.45 -12.32
CA ILE A 30 8.87 -12.33 -11.92
C ILE A 30 8.16 -11.23 -12.73
N ILE A 31 8.84 -10.11 -13.02
CA ILE A 31 8.26 -8.96 -13.73
C ILE A 31 8.32 -9.17 -15.25
N LYS A 32 7.41 -10.00 -15.74
CA LYS A 32 7.35 -10.40 -17.15
C LYS A 32 6.91 -9.28 -18.12
N TYR A 33 6.13 -8.31 -17.66
CA TYR A 33 5.46 -7.34 -18.52
C TYR A 33 5.59 -5.92 -17.97
N LYS A 34 5.91 -4.98 -18.87
CA LYS A 34 5.91 -3.55 -18.58
C LYS A 34 4.48 -3.04 -18.36
N ASP A 35 4.36 -1.88 -17.70
CA ASP A 35 3.09 -1.17 -17.46
C ASP A 35 2.10 -1.92 -16.55
N ARG A 36 2.61 -2.83 -15.71
CA ARG A 36 1.81 -3.61 -14.78
C ARG A 36 2.34 -3.50 -13.36
N LEU A 37 1.41 -3.47 -12.42
CA LEU A 37 1.67 -3.69 -11.00
C LEU A 37 1.69 -5.18 -10.73
N TYR A 38 2.62 -5.63 -9.91
CA TYR A 38 2.74 -6.97 -9.36
C TYR A 38 2.67 -6.89 -7.84
N TYR A 39 1.75 -7.63 -7.22
CA TYR A 39 1.47 -7.53 -5.79
C TYR A 39 1.01 -8.87 -5.19
N PRO A 40 1.20 -9.08 -3.88
CA PRO A 40 0.80 -10.33 -3.25
C PRO A 40 -0.72 -10.50 -3.25
N ARG A 41 -1.17 -11.73 -3.57
CA ARG A 41 -2.60 -12.07 -3.60
C ARG A 41 -3.20 -12.17 -2.21
N ASP A 42 -2.47 -12.79 -1.30
CA ASP A 42 -3.00 -13.30 -0.04
C ASP A 42 -3.30 -12.20 0.98
N ARG A 43 -3.90 -12.59 2.11
CA ARG A 43 -4.37 -11.66 3.15
C ARG A 43 -4.17 -12.28 4.54
N ILE A 44 -4.08 -11.40 5.53
CA ILE A 44 -4.20 -11.79 6.93
C ILE A 44 -5.68 -12.08 7.21
N ASP A 45 -5.99 -13.26 7.77
CA ASP A 45 -7.35 -13.66 8.12
C ASP A 45 -7.79 -13.08 9.48
N ASP A 46 -9.03 -13.31 9.90
CA ASP A 46 -9.55 -12.78 11.17
C ASP A 46 -8.87 -13.34 12.42
N ASN A 47 -8.19 -14.49 12.32
CA ASN A 47 -7.38 -15.07 13.39
C ASN A 47 -5.98 -14.44 13.49
N ASN A 48 -5.70 -13.43 12.65
CA ASN A 48 -4.39 -12.81 12.52
C ASN A 48 -3.32 -13.74 11.92
N ASP A 49 -3.72 -14.67 11.06
CA ASP A 49 -2.84 -15.57 10.33
C ASP A 49 -2.67 -15.11 8.89
N LEU A 50 -1.45 -15.13 8.38
CA LEU A 50 -1.21 -14.96 6.94
C LEU A 50 -1.26 -16.32 6.25
N ILE A 51 -2.22 -16.52 5.36
CA ILE A 51 -2.36 -17.79 4.62
C ILE A 51 -1.85 -17.58 3.20
N LEU A 52 -0.71 -18.19 2.86
CA LEU A 52 -0.14 -18.20 1.52
C LEU A 52 -0.64 -19.44 0.78
N ASN A 53 -1.53 -19.24 -0.20
CA ASN A 53 -2.19 -20.35 -0.88
C ASN A 53 -1.54 -20.65 -2.25
N PHE A 54 -0.79 -21.74 -2.31
CA PHE A 54 -0.16 -22.22 -3.53
C PHE A 54 -0.96 -23.31 -4.25
N SER A 55 -2.15 -23.68 -3.76
CA SER A 55 -2.90 -24.82 -4.28
C SER A 55 -3.30 -24.71 -5.76
N GLU A 56 -3.33 -23.49 -6.30
CA GLU A 56 -3.63 -23.22 -7.72
C GLU A 56 -2.39 -23.27 -8.63
N TYR A 57 -1.18 -23.42 -8.09
CA TYR A 57 0.06 -23.42 -8.88
C TYR A 57 0.53 -24.85 -9.17
N THR A 58 1.08 -25.06 -10.36
CA THR A 58 1.67 -26.35 -10.70
C THR A 58 2.99 -26.54 -9.93
N PRO A 59 3.32 -27.79 -9.56
CA PRO A 59 4.57 -28.12 -8.87
C PRO A 59 5.85 -27.55 -9.48
N GLU A 60 5.88 -27.43 -10.80
CA GLU A 60 7.01 -26.95 -11.59
C GLU A 60 7.28 -25.46 -11.38
N ILE A 61 6.29 -24.69 -10.91
CA ILE A 61 6.37 -23.24 -10.68
C ILE A 61 6.74 -22.91 -9.22
N ILE A 62 6.49 -23.84 -8.29
CA ILE A 62 6.75 -23.66 -6.86
C ILE A 62 8.24 -23.83 -6.59
N THR A 63 9.02 -22.79 -6.88
CA THR A 63 10.39 -22.68 -6.37
C THR A 63 10.35 -22.01 -4.99
N PRO A 64 11.36 -22.24 -4.12
CA PRO A 64 11.47 -21.55 -2.83
C PRO A 64 11.37 -20.01 -2.90
N LYS A 65 11.64 -19.43 -4.07
CA LYS A 65 11.61 -17.99 -4.34
C LYS A 65 10.29 -17.47 -4.91
N PHE A 66 9.31 -18.34 -5.18
CA PHE A 66 8.07 -17.92 -5.80
C PHE A 66 7.04 -17.50 -4.75
N ILE A 67 6.66 -16.23 -4.76
CA ILE A 67 5.48 -15.73 -4.06
C ILE A 67 4.39 -15.52 -5.12
N PRO A 68 3.14 -15.94 -4.88
CA PRO A 68 2.07 -15.79 -5.86
C PRO A 68 1.72 -14.31 -6.03
N TYR A 69 2.15 -13.74 -7.15
CA TYR A 69 1.80 -12.38 -7.53
C TYR A 69 0.57 -12.34 -8.43
N TYR A 70 -0.33 -11.42 -8.15
CA TYR A 70 -1.28 -10.94 -9.13
C TYR A 70 -0.65 -9.82 -9.92
N SER A 71 -1.10 -9.67 -11.17
CA SER A 71 -0.70 -8.53 -11.98
C SER A 71 -1.90 -7.82 -12.58
N THR A 72 -1.86 -6.49 -12.59
CA THR A 72 -2.86 -5.67 -13.26
C THR A 72 -2.21 -4.50 -13.96
N LYS A 73 -2.84 -3.98 -15.02
CA LYS A 73 -2.29 -2.83 -15.75
C LYS A 73 -2.37 -1.58 -14.87
N ILE A 74 -1.32 -0.76 -14.88
CA ILE A 74 -1.34 0.56 -14.22
C ILE A 74 -2.48 1.43 -14.77
N SER A 75 -2.76 1.32 -16.08
CA SER A 75 -3.84 2.07 -16.73
C SER A 75 -5.25 1.73 -16.24
N ALA A 76 -5.44 0.59 -15.57
CA ALA A 76 -6.76 0.12 -15.10
C ALA A 76 -7.28 0.88 -13.87
N PHE A 77 -6.42 1.62 -13.16
CA PHE A 77 -6.83 2.42 -12.01
C PHE A 77 -7.39 3.78 -12.45
N VAL A 78 -7.84 4.63 -11.55
CA VAL A 78 -8.15 6.03 -11.85
C VAL A 78 -7.04 6.93 -11.31
N PRO A 79 -6.59 7.93 -12.06
CA PRO A 79 -5.71 8.95 -11.51
C PRO A 79 -6.40 9.66 -10.33
N TYR A 80 -5.73 9.74 -9.17
CA TYR A 80 -6.26 10.56 -8.07
C TYR A 80 -6.17 12.05 -8.40
N SER A 81 -5.26 12.42 -9.31
CA SER A 81 -5.10 13.77 -9.84
C SER A 81 -5.76 13.91 -11.22
N GLY A 82 -6.10 15.14 -11.60
CA GLY A 82 -6.53 15.44 -12.97
C GLY A 82 -5.36 15.59 -13.96
N ALA A 83 -4.15 15.21 -13.56
CA ALA A 83 -2.95 15.43 -14.36
C ALA A 83 -2.84 14.44 -15.53
N ASN A 84 -2.09 14.84 -16.54
CA ASN A 84 -1.80 14.03 -17.71
C ASN A 84 -0.32 13.63 -17.69
N ARG A 85 0.00 12.35 -17.88
CA ARG A 85 1.39 11.85 -18.00
C ARG A 85 2.20 12.53 -19.12
N PHE A 86 1.53 13.09 -20.13
CA PHE A 86 2.17 13.85 -21.21
C PHE A 86 2.34 15.34 -20.89
N GLY A 87 1.84 15.81 -19.74
CA GLY A 87 2.04 17.18 -19.26
C GLY A 87 3.52 17.49 -19.00
N GLU A 88 3.89 18.75 -19.18
CA GLU A 88 5.27 19.20 -18.97
C GLU A 88 5.70 19.06 -17.52
N SER A 89 4.81 19.27 -16.56
CA SER A 89 5.10 19.14 -15.14
C SER A 89 3.93 18.58 -14.35
N PHE A 90 4.26 17.96 -13.23
CA PHE A 90 3.31 17.56 -12.21
C PHE A 90 4.04 17.43 -10.89
N LEU A 91 3.38 17.80 -9.80
CA LEU A 91 3.93 17.67 -8.46
C LEU A 91 2.82 17.25 -7.49
N SER A 92 2.99 16.09 -6.86
CA SER A 92 2.04 15.57 -5.88
C SER A 92 2.11 16.32 -4.54
N ILE A 93 3.25 16.95 -4.24
CA ILE A 93 3.53 17.68 -3.00
C ILE A 93 4.21 19.01 -3.33
N GLN A 94 3.56 20.12 -3.02
CA GLN A 94 4.09 21.45 -3.31
C GLN A 94 5.43 21.69 -2.61
N ARG A 95 6.41 22.26 -3.33
CA ARG A 95 7.77 22.52 -2.81
C ARG A 95 7.75 23.37 -1.53
N ALA A 96 6.86 24.35 -1.47
CA ALA A 96 6.70 25.25 -0.31
C ALA A 96 6.21 24.54 0.96
N ASP A 97 5.51 23.41 0.80
CA ASP A 97 4.99 22.63 1.92
C ASP A 97 5.95 21.53 2.37
N PHE A 98 6.83 21.07 1.49
CA PHE A 98 7.65 19.88 1.68
C PHE A 98 8.44 19.90 3.00
N VAL A 99 9.17 20.99 3.28
CA VAL A 99 10.02 21.11 4.47
C VAL A 99 9.22 21.06 5.79
N ARG A 100 7.91 21.29 5.75
CA ARG A 100 7.04 21.28 6.93
C ARG A 100 6.32 19.96 7.14
N LEU A 101 6.39 19.04 6.18
CA LEU A 101 5.72 17.74 6.32
C LEU A 101 6.34 16.94 7.47
N LYS A 102 5.50 16.23 8.22
CA LYS A 102 5.95 15.34 9.29
C LYS A 102 6.83 14.22 8.77
N THR A 103 6.54 13.69 7.57
CA THR A 103 7.39 12.70 6.90
C THR A 103 8.80 13.22 6.59
N THR A 104 8.96 14.54 6.40
CA THR A 104 10.22 15.17 6.02
C THR A 104 11.10 15.52 7.22
N GLN A 105 10.52 15.63 8.42
CA GLN A 105 11.25 15.98 9.64
C GLN A 105 12.27 14.90 10.00
N THR A 106 13.37 15.33 10.63
CA THR A 106 14.40 14.47 11.19
C THR A 106 13.81 13.48 12.21
N LEU A 107 14.14 12.19 12.06
CA LEU A 107 13.87 11.20 13.11
C LEU A 107 14.61 11.58 14.40
N ASN A 108 13.96 11.40 15.54
CA ASN A 108 14.60 11.63 16.83
C ASN A 108 15.49 10.43 17.23
N GLN A 109 16.32 10.59 18.26
CA GLN A 109 17.30 9.58 18.67
C GLN A 109 16.65 8.23 19.03
N SER A 110 15.50 8.23 19.71
CA SER A 110 14.82 6.98 20.08
C SER A 110 14.22 6.26 18.86
N GLU A 111 13.79 7.01 17.84
CA GLU A 111 13.32 6.42 16.58
C GLU A 111 14.49 5.82 15.79
N ILE A 112 15.67 6.46 15.81
CA ILE A 112 16.89 5.96 15.16
C ILE A 112 17.41 4.70 15.84
N GLU A 113 17.26 4.60 17.16
CA GLU A 113 17.64 3.42 17.95
C GLU A 113 16.71 2.21 17.68
N CYS A 114 15.50 2.43 17.19
CA CYS A 114 14.63 1.36 16.73
C CYS A 114 15.05 0.91 15.32
N ASN A 115 15.79 -0.21 15.20
CA ASN A 115 16.35 -0.69 13.92
C ASN A 115 15.27 -0.79 12.83
N LEU A 116 14.10 -1.32 13.16
CA LEU A 116 12.96 -1.43 12.24
C LEU A 116 12.59 -0.08 11.58
N VAL A 117 12.56 1.01 12.37
CA VAL A 117 12.18 2.34 11.89
C VAL A 117 13.30 2.91 11.03
N ARG A 118 14.54 2.79 11.50
CA ARG A 118 15.74 3.22 10.78
C ARG A 118 15.84 2.54 9.42
N GLU A 119 15.69 1.23 9.38
CA GLU A 119 15.75 0.43 8.15
C GLU A 119 14.59 0.79 7.21
N SER A 120 13.36 0.92 7.71
CA SER A 120 12.22 1.40 6.91
C SER A 120 12.42 2.80 6.32
N TYR A 121 13.22 3.65 6.98
CA TYR A 121 13.61 4.96 6.45
C TYR A 121 14.66 4.82 5.34
N GLU A 122 15.69 4.01 5.54
CA GLU A 122 16.78 3.75 4.60
C GLU A 122 16.30 3.05 3.32
N GLU A 123 15.35 2.11 3.47
CA GLU A 123 14.70 1.41 2.38
C GLU A 123 13.53 2.21 1.77
N LYS A 124 13.28 3.42 2.30
CA LYS A 124 12.35 4.42 1.78
C LYS A 124 10.87 4.05 1.92
N ILE A 125 10.52 2.96 2.59
CA ILE A 125 9.13 2.60 2.91
C ILE A 125 8.45 3.70 3.74
N TYR A 126 9.17 4.25 4.72
CA TYR A 126 8.67 5.35 5.56
C TYR A 126 8.25 6.57 4.72
N SER A 127 9.10 7.01 3.78
CA SER A 127 8.80 8.14 2.90
C SER A 127 7.77 7.80 1.83
N LEU A 128 7.81 6.59 1.26
CA LEU A 128 6.81 6.12 0.31
C LEU A 128 5.41 6.18 0.93
N LEU A 129 5.24 5.70 2.16
CA LEU A 129 3.98 5.79 2.92
C LEU A 129 3.55 7.24 3.14
N GLY A 130 4.39 8.05 3.77
CA GLY A 130 4.02 9.40 4.19
C GLY A 130 3.69 10.31 3.01
N TYR A 131 4.52 10.30 1.96
CA TYR A 131 4.29 11.12 0.77
C TYR A 131 3.11 10.64 -0.06
N THR A 132 2.86 9.32 -0.13
CA THR A 132 1.68 8.79 -0.83
C THR A 132 0.39 9.14 -0.09
N ILE A 133 0.38 9.06 1.25
CA ILE A 133 -0.76 9.49 2.07
C ILE A 133 -1.02 10.98 1.89
N ARG A 134 0.03 11.80 1.88
CA ARG A 134 -0.10 13.24 1.60
C ARG A 134 -0.68 13.50 0.21
N ALA A 135 -0.20 12.81 -0.81
CA ALA A 135 -0.65 12.98 -2.19
C ALA A 135 -2.13 12.56 -2.39
N ILE A 136 -2.51 11.39 -1.89
CA ILE A 136 -3.84 10.79 -2.17
C ILE A 136 -4.91 11.28 -1.18
N LYS A 137 -4.56 11.43 0.10
CA LYS A 137 -5.52 11.75 1.17
C LYS A 137 -5.39 13.18 1.69
N GLY A 138 -4.33 13.91 1.30
CA GLY A 138 -4.06 15.26 1.81
C GLY A 138 -3.60 15.29 3.27
N LEU A 139 -3.39 14.13 3.90
CA LEU A 139 -3.04 14.02 5.32
C LEU A 139 -1.53 14.15 5.51
N ASP A 140 -1.12 14.94 6.50
CA ASP A 140 0.28 15.11 6.88
C ASP A 140 0.58 14.26 8.13
N ILE A 141 1.22 13.11 7.90
CA ILE A 141 1.58 12.16 8.95
C ILE A 141 3.07 11.79 8.85
N ALA A 142 3.69 11.53 9.99
CA ALA A 142 4.89 10.71 10.08
C ALA A 142 4.41 9.26 10.26
N PRO A 143 4.61 8.34 9.30
CA PRO A 143 4.07 6.98 9.42
C PRO A 143 4.62 6.23 10.63
N SER A 144 3.76 5.56 11.37
CA SER A 144 4.15 4.67 12.46
C SER A 144 4.51 3.29 11.91
N ILE A 145 5.81 3.02 11.80
CA ILE A 145 6.33 1.72 11.38
C ILE A 145 6.16 0.69 12.50
N THR A 146 6.31 1.10 13.75
CA THR A 146 6.10 0.24 14.91
C THR A 146 4.64 -0.22 15.02
N TYR A 147 3.67 0.60 14.62
CA TYR A 147 2.26 0.18 14.49
C TYR A 147 2.09 -0.92 13.44
N ILE A 148 2.75 -0.79 12.28
CA ILE A 148 2.71 -1.82 11.24
C ILE A 148 3.27 -3.14 11.80
N ALA A 149 4.43 -3.10 12.46
CA ALA A 149 5.01 -4.30 13.07
C ALA A 149 4.15 -4.90 14.19
N ALA A 150 3.54 -4.07 15.05
CA ALA A 150 2.63 -4.56 16.08
C ALA A 150 1.41 -5.29 15.48
N ASN A 151 0.97 -4.89 14.28
CA ASN A 151 -0.17 -5.48 13.58
C ASN A 151 0.21 -6.59 12.60
N ARG A 152 1.45 -7.07 12.61
CA ARG A 152 1.87 -8.22 11.81
C ARG A 152 1.11 -9.50 12.18
N PRO A 153 1.01 -10.48 11.25
CA PRO A 153 0.39 -11.77 11.56
C PRO A 153 1.15 -12.48 12.69
N SER A 154 0.47 -13.34 13.43
CA SER A 154 1.10 -14.15 14.48
C SER A 154 1.77 -15.39 13.91
N ARG A 155 1.26 -15.92 12.80
CA ARG A 155 1.84 -17.04 12.06
C ARG A 155 1.61 -16.91 10.57
N VAL A 156 2.46 -17.58 9.80
CA VAL A 156 2.34 -17.76 8.36
C VAL A 156 2.02 -19.22 8.07
N ILE A 157 0.96 -19.46 7.31
CA ILE A 157 0.49 -20.79 6.92
C ILE A 157 0.65 -20.91 5.40
N VAL A 158 1.51 -21.81 4.95
CA VAL A 158 1.72 -22.11 3.53
C VAL A 158 0.94 -23.35 3.16
N LYS A 159 -0.01 -23.21 2.22
CA LYS A 159 -0.83 -24.31 1.71
C LYS A 159 -0.32 -24.75 0.35
N PHE A 160 0.00 -26.03 0.20
CA PHE A 160 0.49 -26.61 -1.05
C PHE A 160 -0.64 -27.21 -1.89
N PRO A 161 -0.42 -27.46 -3.20
CA PRO A 161 -1.36 -28.24 -4.01
C PRO A 161 -1.58 -29.64 -3.44
N ILE A 162 -2.85 -30.08 -3.41
CA ILE A 162 -3.24 -31.44 -2.95
C ILE A 162 -2.46 -32.52 -3.73
N SER A 163 -2.17 -32.26 -5.00
CA SER A 163 -1.40 -33.17 -5.87
C SER A 163 0.00 -33.47 -5.36
N GLN A 164 0.62 -32.59 -4.56
CA GLN A 164 1.95 -32.81 -4.01
C GLN A 164 1.95 -33.61 -2.70
N GLN A 165 0.80 -33.80 -2.05
CA GLN A 165 0.68 -34.49 -0.75
C GLN A 165 1.60 -33.93 0.36
N TYR A 166 2.08 -32.69 0.23
CA TYR A 166 2.82 -32.04 1.31
C TYR A 166 1.84 -31.51 2.36
N PRO A 167 2.14 -31.67 3.65
CA PRO A 167 1.36 -31.02 4.70
C PRO A 167 1.52 -29.50 4.62
N ASP A 168 0.49 -28.78 5.06
CA ASP A 168 0.57 -27.35 5.28
C ASP A 168 1.75 -27.02 6.19
N GLN A 169 2.53 -25.99 5.83
CA GLN A 169 3.62 -25.50 6.66
C GLN A 169 3.14 -24.34 7.51
N ILE A 170 3.46 -24.39 8.80
CA ILE A 170 3.08 -23.35 9.76
C ILE A 170 4.35 -22.80 10.39
N SER A 171 4.59 -21.50 10.21
CA SER A 171 5.68 -20.77 10.86
C SER A 171 5.10 -19.79 11.87
N GLN A 172 5.53 -19.88 13.12
CA GLN A 172 5.19 -18.90 14.16
C GLN A 172 6.15 -17.73 14.03
N LEU A 173 5.61 -16.51 13.97
CA LEU A 173 6.45 -15.32 13.95
C LEU A 173 6.81 -14.93 15.40
N PRO A 174 8.05 -14.49 15.64
CA PRO A 174 8.43 -13.99 16.95
C PRO A 174 7.57 -12.78 17.35
N PRO A 175 7.47 -12.42 18.64
CA PRO A 175 6.88 -11.14 19.03
C PRO A 175 7.59 -9.98 18.34
N PRO A 176 6.87 -8.92 17.92
CA PRO A 176 7.50 -7.77 17.30
C PRO A 176 8.40 -7.02 18.28
N SER A 177 9.57 -6.59 17.82
CA SER A 177 10.55 -5.80 18.58
C SER A 177 11.23 -4.76 17.70
N CYS A 178 11.86 -3.75 18.31
CA CYS A 178 12.69 -2.79 17.58
C CYS A 178 13.97 -3.39 17.01
N ASP A 179 14.38 -4.57 17.47
CA ASP A 179 15.55 -5.30 16.96
C ASP A 179 15.25 -6.13 15.71
N MET A 180 14.01 -6.13 15.22
CA MET A 180 13.65 -6.77 13.97
C MET A 180 14.37 -6.13 12.79
N HIS A 181 14.67 -6.95 11.79
CA HIS A 181 15.35 -6.54 10.55
C HIS A 181 14.42 -6.66 9.32
N ASP A 182 14.85 -6.04 8.22
CA ASP A 182 14.16 -5.87 6.94
C ASP A 182 13.50 -7.10 6.29
N ASP A 183 13.88 -8.32 6.63
CA ASP A 183 13.28 -9.51 6.00
C ASP A 183 11.76 -9.62 6.28
N ASP A 184 11.25 -8.86 7.26
CA ASP A 184 9.83 -8.70 7.58
C ASP A 184 9.06 -7.67 6.70
N GLN A 185 9.73 -6.95 5.78
CA GLN A 185 9.08 -5.91 4.97
C GLN A 185 7.97 -6.41 4.05
N LEU A 186 8.04 -7.67 3.61
CA LEU A 186 6.96 -8.31 2.84
C LEU A 186 5.62 -8.26 3.60
N LEU A 187 5.67 -8.28 4.94
CA LEU A 187 4.48 -8.23 5.79
C LEU A 187 3.77 -6.87 5.72
N ILE A 188 4.47 -5.79 5.38
CA ILE A 188 3.90 -4.44 5.27
C ILE A 188 2.74 -4.44 4.26
N ALA A 189 2.92 -5.09 3.11
CA ALA A 189 1.88 -5.19 2.09
C ALA A 189 0.57 -5.79 2.65
N TYR A 190 0.69 -6.84 3.47
CA TYR A 190 -0.46 -7.52 4.07
C TYR A 190 -1.05 -6.75 5.25
N VAL A 191 -0.22 -6.12 6.07
CA VAL A 191 -0.64 -5.31 7.22
C VAL A 191 -1.40 -4.06 6.75
N LEU A 192 -0.88 -3.33 5.76
CA LEU A 192 -1.60 -2.19 5.16
C LEU A 192 -2.98 -2.61 4.66
N ARG A 193 -3.06 -3.79 4.04
CA ARG A 193 -4.32 -4.28 3.47
C ARG A 193 -5.37 -4.54 4.54
N LYS A 194 -4.99 -5.15 5.67
CA LYS A 194 -5.93 -5.49 6.75
C LYS A 194 -6.15 -4.34 7.74
N TYR A 195 -5.07 -3.71 8.17
CA TYR A 195 -5.06 -2.78 9.31
C TYR A 195 -4.73 -1.35 8.92
N GLY A 196 -4.12 -1.10 7.76
CA GLY A 196 -3.66 0.24 7.37
C GLY A 196 -2.44 0.70 8.16
N VAL A 197 -2.30 2.01 8.31
CA VAL A 197 -1.21 2.67 9.05
C VAL A 197 -1.73 3.90 9.78
N VAL A 198 -1.02 4.35 10.81
CA VAL A 198 -1.30 5.59 11.54
C VAL A 198 -0.09 6.50 11.60
N GLY A 199 -0.30 7.74 12.05
CA GLY A 199 0.79 8.66 12.35
C GLY A 199 1.47 8.37 13.70
N THR A 200 2.69 8.90 13.87
CA THR A 200 3.43 8.81 15.14
C THR A 200 2.78 9.55 16.31
N ASP A 201 1.85 10.47 16.03
CA ASP A 201 0.96 11.09 17.03
C ASP A 201 0.00 10.08 17.68
N ARG A 202 -0.26 8.96 17.01
CA ARG A 202 -1.13 7.88 17.48
C ARG A 202 -0.33 6.69 17.99
N ALA A 203 0.74 6.34 17.28
CA ALA A 203 1.67 5.28 17.66
C ALA A 203 3.14 5.66 17.48
N SER A 204 3.89 5.90 18.58
CA SER A 204 5.29 6.31 18.52
C SER A 204 6.18 5.29 17.79
N ASN A 205 7.16 5.80 17.05
CA ASN A 205 8.22 4.99 16.44
C ASN A 205 9.36 4.65 17.42
N SER A 206 9.30 5.09 18.67
CA SER A 206 10.34 4.78 19.67
C SER A 206 10.26 3.33 20.19
N ASP A 207 9.06 2.73 20.20
CA ASP A 207 8.81 1.41 20.78
C ASP A 207 7.66 0.70 20.06
N ILE A 208 7.63 -0.64 20.14
CA ILE A 208 6.50 -1.43 19.63
C ILE A 208 5.27 -1.25 20.54
N PRO A 209 4.13 -0.75 20.03
CA PRO A 209 2.94 -0.56 20.85
C PRO A 209 2.37 -1.91 21.31
N THR A 210 2.03 -1.99 22.60
CA THR A 210 1.40 -3.17 23.21
C THR A 210 -0.10 -3.28 22.89
N TYR A 211 -0.76 -2.15 22.62
CA TYR A 211 -2.18 -2.09 22.28
C TYR A 211 -2.35 -1.83 20.79
N LYS A 212 -2.99 -2.77 20.07
CA LYS A 212 -3.21 -2.66 18.63
C LYS A 212 -4.36 -1.73 18.25
N SER A 213 -5.29 -1.46 19.17
CA SER A 213 -6.54 -0.73 18.91
C SER A 213 -6.62 0.67 19.53
N ASN A 214 -5.70 1.06 20.42
CA ASN A 214 -5.79 2.30 21.20
C ASN A 214 -4.49 3.10 21.10
N CYS A 215 -4.57 4.45 21.11
CA CYS A 215 -3.39 5.31 21.09
C CYS A 215 -2.61 5.29 22.42
N PHE A 216 -1.38 5.81 22.40
CA PHE A 216 -0.36 5.83 23.46
C PHE A 216 -0.75 6.41 24.84
N SER A 217 -2.01 6.75 25.09
CA SER A 217 -2.39 7.54 26.27
C SER A 217 -3.72 7.14 26.90
N GLY A 218 -4.12 5.86 26.79
CA GLY A 218 -5.35 5.39 27.43
C GLY A 218 -6.62 6.08 26.92
N SER A 219 -6.52 6.83 25.81
CA SER A 219 -7.69 7.37 25.14
C SER A 219 -8.43 6.19 24.51
N LEU A 220 -9.70 6.06 24.87
CA LEU A 220 -10.65 5.12 24.27
C LEU A 220 -11.10 5.58 22.87
N GLU A 221 -10.40 6.56 22.28
CA GLU A 221 -10.68 7.00 20.92
C GLU A 221 -10.12 5.95 19.97
N ASN A 222 -11.03 5.14 19.42
CA ASN A 222 -10.77 4.39 18.20
C ASN A 222 -10.26 5.38 17.16
N PHE A 223 -9.03 5.18 16.69
CA PHE A 223 -8.53 5.89 15.51
C PHE A 223 -8.87 5.09 14.26
N ASP A 224 -9.07 5.79 13.15
CA ASP A 224 -9.29 5.18 11.85
C ASP A 224 -7.95 5.12 11.10
N PRO A 225 -7.33 3.94 10.94
CA PRO A 225 -6.09 3.82 10.20
C PRO A 225 -6.27 4.26 8.76
N VAL A 226 -5.32 5.04 8.26
CA VAL A 226 -5.31 5.42 6.85
C VAL A 226 -4.76 4.25 6.03
N PHE A 227 -5.14 4.20 4.76
CA PHE A 227 -4.66 3.17 3.82
C PHE A 227 -5.03 1.72 4.18
N LYS A 228 -6.04 1.50 5.03
CA LYS A 228 -6.70 0.19 5.10
C LYS A 228 -7.20 -0.23 3.72
N GLY A 229 -6.92 -1.47 3.32
CA GLY A 229 -7.20 -2.01 1.98
C GLY A 229 -6.11 -1.72 0.92
N TYR A 230 -5.11 -0.90 1.23
CA TYR A 230 -3.98 -0.67 0.33
C TYR A 230 -2.93 -1.78 0.48
N THR A 231 -2.11 -1.98 -0.54
CA THR A 231 -0.99 -2.92 -0.54
C THR A 231 0.19 -2.33 -1.32
N LEU A 232 1.37 -2.91 -1.14
CA LEU A 232 2.55 -2.60 -1.94
C LEU A 232 2.50 -3.38 -3.26
N ALA A 233 2.90 -2.73 -4.34
CA ALA A 233 3.16 -3.35 -5.63
C ALA A 233 4.51 -2.92 -6.17
N ILE A 234 5.14 -3.82 -6.92
CA ILE A 234 6.29 -3.52 -7.77
C ILE A 234 5.85 -3.38 -9.23
N PHE A 235 6.59 -2.63 -10.03
CA PHE A 235 6.33 -2.47 -11.45
C PHE A 235 7.61 -2.25 -12.24
N ARG A 236 7.50 -2.42 -13.56
CA ARG A 236 8.53 -2.08 -14.53
C ARG A 236 7.96 -1.30 -15.70
N GLY A 237 8.70 -0.35 -16.24
CA GLY A 237 8.29 0.38 -17.44
C GLY A 237 9.14 1.59 -17.76
N ASN A 238 8.69 2.40 -18.72
CA ASN A 238 9.43 3.59 -19.16
C ASN A 238 9.03 4.84 -18.36
N MET A 239 9.58 6.00 -18.73
CA MET A 239 9.23 7.29 -18.12
C MET A 239 7.71 7.55 -18.06
N ASN A 240 6.95 7.20 -19.10
CA ASN A 240 5.50 7.40 -19.11
C ASN A 240 4.79 6.45 -18.12
N THR A 241 5.32 5.24 -17.92
CA THR A 241 4.86 4.31 -16.89
C THR A 241 5.02 4.90 -15.50
N VAL A 242 6.19 5.47 -15.21
CA VAL A 242 6.47 6.13 -13.92
C VAL A 242 5.54 7.33 -13.73
N LYS A 243 5.37 8.17 -14.75
CA LYS A 243 4.44 9.31 -14.69
C LYS A 243 3.00 8.86 -14.44
N ASP A 244 2.56 7.78 -15.09
CA ASP A 244 1.24 7.18 -14.84
C ASP A 244 1.10 6.65 -13.42
N ALA A 245 2.14 5.99 -12.89
CA ALA A 245 2.16 5.52 -11.52
C ALA A 245 2.04 6.71 -10.53
N ILE A 246 2.79 7.79 -10.75
CA ILE A 246 2.78 8.99 -9.91
C ILE A 246 1.39 9.65 -9.86
N ILE A 247 0.67 9.76 -10.99
CA ILE A 247 -0.65 10.40 -11.04
C ILE A 247 -1.79 9.51 -10.51
N ARG A 248 -1.55 8.21 -10.36
CA ARG A 248 -2.54 7.20 -9.91
C ARG A 248 -2.33 6.76 -8.47
N PHE A 249 -1.09 6.68 -8.03
CA PHE A 249 -0.71 6.07 -6.77
C PHE A 249 0.11 6.99 -5.86
N GLY A 250 0.39 8.24 -6.25
CA GLY A 250 1.05 9.20 -5.37
C GLY A 250 2.56 9.19 -5.56
N ALA A 251 3.30 9.01 -4.47
CA ALA A 251 4.75 8.91 -4.55
C ALA A 251 5.15 7.52 -5.10
N VAL A 252 6.30 7.47 -5.76
CA VAL A 252 6.83 6.24 -6.36
C VAL A 252 8.25 6.02 -5.88
N ASN A 253 8.59 4.85 -5.37
CA ASN A 253 9.97 4.49 -5.04
C ASN A 253 10.64 3.86 -6.26
N LEU A 254 11.67 4.48 -6.83
CA LEU A 254 12.46 3.86 -7.90
C LEU A 254 13.77 3.32 -7.32
N ASN A 255 14.15 2.10 -7.71
CA ASN A 255 15.28 1.36 -7.12
C ASN A 255 16.59 2.20 -7.10
N ASP A 256 16.94 2.78 -8.24
CA ASP A 256 18.21 3.49 -8.43
C ASP A 256 18.14 5.01 -8.24
N ILE A 257 16.95 5.54 -7.93
CA ILE A 257 16.71 7.00 -7.85
C ILE A 257 16.19 7.41 -6.47
N GLY A 258 15.23 6.67 -5.91
CA GLY A 258 14.55 7.01 -4.67
C GLY A 258 13.12 7.46 -4.88
N ILE A 259 12.59 8.24 -3.93
CA ILE A 259 11.17 8.60 -3.92
C ILE A 259 10.88 9.74 -4.89
N ILE A 260 10.16 9.45 -5.96
CA ILE A 260 9.68 10.42 -6.93
C ILE A 260 8.33 10.96 -6.50
N ILE A 261 8.23 12.28 -6.39
CA ILE A 261 6.98 12.98 -6.03
C ILE A 261 6.42 13.82 -7.19
N GLY A 262 7.11 13.87 -8.32
CA GLY A 262 6.69 14.64 -9.49
C GLY A 262 7.74 14.68 -10.60
N TRP A 263 7.48 15.51 -11.61
CA TRP A 263 8.41 15.80 -12.69
C TRP A 263 8.29 17.24 -13.19
N GLU A 264 9.37 17.76 -13.77
CA GLU A 264 9.43 19.01 -14.51
C GLU A 264 10.25 18.82 -15.79
N GLY A 265 9.56 18.80 -16.93
CA GLY A 265 10.12 18.44 -18.23
C GLY A 265 10.67 17.01 -18.23
N ARG A 266 12.00 16.90 -18.36
CA ARG A 266 12.77 15.63 -18.29
C ARG A 266 13.56 15.51 -16.98
N ARG A 267 13.03 16.06 -15.89
CA ARG A 267 13.61 15.92 -14.55
C ARG A 267 12.60 15.31 -13.63
N TRP A 268 13.02 14.29 -12.88
CA TRP A 268 12.31 13.80 -11.72
C TRP A 268 12.46 14.77 -10.57
N ILE A 269 11.38 15.00 -9.83
CA ILE A 269 11.40 15.71 -8.55
C ILE A 269 11.47 14.62 -7.47
N VAL A 270 12.62 14.55 -6.79
CA VAL A 270 12.96 13.44 -5.88
C VAL A 270 12.96 13.95 -4.45
N ALA A 271 12.33 13.20 -3.54
CA ALA A 271 12.50 13.34 -2.10
C ALA A 271 13.68 12.46 -1.67
N SER A 272 14.84 13.09 -1.45
CA SER A 272 16.10 12.42 -1.14
C SER A 272 16.46 12.59 0.34
N PRO A 273 17.05 11.58 1.00
CA PRO A 273 17.57 11.76 2.36
C PRO A 273 18.69 12.80 2.35
N VAL A 274 18.72 13.64 3.38
CA VAL A 274 19.76 14.65 3.56
C VAL A 274 20.99 13.98 4.19
N MET A 275 22.11 14.05 3.49
CA MET A 275 23.40 13.54 3.93
C MET A 275 24.31 14.69 4.37
N LEU A 276 24.87 14.61 5.57
CA LEU A 276 25.96 15.49 6.04
C LEU A 276 27.26 14.68 6.05
N GLY A 277 28.02 14.77 4.97
CA GLY A 277 29.16 13.88 4.73
C GLY A 277 28.68 12.44 4.54
N SER A 278 29.19 11.51 5.36
CA SER A 278 28.74 10.11 5.38
C SER A 278 27.61 9.84 6.38
N VAL A 279 27.08 10.87 7.03
CA VAL A 279 26.04 10.74 8.05
C VAL A 279 24.68 11.04 7.44
N ASN A 280 23.77 10.07 7.50
CA ASN A 280 22.36 10.29 7.19
C ASN A 280 21.74 11.09 8.34
N THR A 281 21.10 12.22 8.02
CA THR A 281 20.43 13.05 9.02
C THR A 281 19.01 12.60 9.33
N TYR A 282 18.55 11.53 8.68
CA TYR A 282 17.19 11.01 8.78
C TYR A 282 16.10 12.07 8.52
N SER A 283 16.41 13.04 7.66
CA SER A 283 15.48 14.01 7.11
C SER A 283 15.50 13.97 5.58
N TYR A 284 14.49 14.53 4.93
CA TYR A 284 14.41 14.57 3.47
C TYR A 284 14.53 15.99 2.92
N MET A 285 15.03 16.11 1.70
CA MET A 285 15.02 17.33 0.89
C MET A 285 14.51 17.04 -0.52
N ILE A 286 14.04 18.08 -1.21
CA ILE A 286 13.77 17.97 -2.64
C ILE A 286 15.07 18.13 -3.41
N SER A 287 15.30 17.21 -4.33
CA SER A 287 16.34 17.30 -5.36
C SER A 287 15.71 17.11 -6.75
N GLU A 288 16.48 17.42 -7.79
CA GLU A 288 16.09 17.20 -9.17
C GLU A 288 17.07 16.23 -9.82
N GLN A 289 16.54 15.20 -10.47
CA GLN A 289 17.35 14.23 -11.19
C GLN A 289 16.96 14.22 -12.66
N ARG A 290 17.94 14.36 -13.54
CA ARG A 290 17.72 14.32 -14.98
C ARG A 290 17.36 12.90 -15.41
N VAL A 291 16.36 12.79 -16.28
CA VAL A 291 16.01 11.55 -16.98
C VAL A 291 17.02 11.33 -18.10
N GLU A 292 17.77 10.23 -18.05
CA GLU A 292 18.69 9.85 -19.13
C GLU A 292 17.89 9.39 -20.36
N GLN A 293 18.39 9.70 -21.57
CA GLN A 293 17.64 9.45 -22.82
C GLN A 293 17.36 7.97 -23.10
N ASP A 294 18.13 7.07 -22.47
CA ASP A 294 18.10 5.63 -22.73
C ASP A 294 17.44 4.81 -21.59
N GLU A 295 16.96 5.46 -20.54
CA GLU A 295 16.22 4.80 -19.45
C GLU A 295 14.81 4.37 -19.93
N SER A 296 14.79 3.26 -20.65
CA SER A 296 13.57 2.59 -21.12
C SER A 296 13.00 1.59 -20.10
N ASP A 297 13.65 1.46 -18.94
CA ASP A 297 13.32 0.50 -17.90
C ASP A 297 13.62 1.04 -16.49
N TYR A 298 12.60 1.64 -15.91
CA TYR A 298 12.51 1.85 -14.47
C TYR A 298 11.90 0.63 -13.83
N GLU A 299 12.43 0.27 -12.67
CA GLU A 299 11.81 -0.62 -11.70
C GLU A 299 11.50 0.18 -10.45
N GLY A 300 10.32 -0.04 -9.90
CA GLY A 300 9.92 0.69 -8.71
C GLY A 300 8.71 0.10 -8.02
N GLU A 301 8.31 0.80 -6.97
CA GLU A 301 7.31 0.38 -6.02
C GLU A 301 6.29 1.49 -5.80
N VAL A 302 5.05 1.07 -5.58
CA VAL A 302 3.92 1.95 -5.28
C VAL A 302 3.05 1.36 -4.19
N ILE A 303 2.30 2.22 -3.51
CA ILE A 303 1.25 1.81 -2.59
C ILE A 303 -0.08 2.12 -3.27
N PHE A 304 -0.91 1.10 -3.45
CA PHE A 304 -2.15 1.21 -4.20
C PHE A 304 -3.27 0.42 -3.53
N ASN A 305 -4.51 0.70 -3.91
CA ASN A 305 -5.68 0.00 -3.38
C ASN A 305 -6.41 -0.73 -4.52
N LEU A 306 -6.62 -2.04 -4.34
CA LEU A 306 -7.29 -2.91 -5.32
C LEU A 306 -8.76 -2.58 -5.50
N ASP A 307 -9.40 -2.06 -4.47
CA ASP A 307 -10.82 -1.72 -4.48
C ASP A 307 -11.09 -0.38 -5.19
N ILE A 308 -10.02 0.35 -5.57
CA ILE A 308 -10.09 1.61 -6.35
C ILE A 308 -9.88 1.35 -7.86
N ILE A 309 -10.03 0.11 -8.34
CA ILE A 309 -10.15 -0.13 -9.78
C ILE A 309 -11.47 0.50 -10.24
N LYS A 310 -11.36 1.72 -10.76
CA LYS A 310 -12.41 2.38 -11.50
C LYS A 310 -11.96 2.46 -12.96
N VAL A 311 -12.63 1.77 -13.86
CA VAL A 311 -12.29 1.88 -15.27
C VAL A 311 -12.75 3.25 -15.77
N ASN A 312 -11.82 4.07 -16.24
CA ASN A 312 -12.18 5.33 -16.87
C ASN A 312 -12.52 5.08 -18.35
N CYS A 313 -13.80 4.97 -18.64
CA CYS A 313 -14.30 4.70 -20.00
C CYS A 313 -13.97 5.81 -21.02
N VAL A 314 -13.57 7.00 -20.56
CA VAL A 314 -13.05 8.05 -21.45
C VAL A 314 -11.64 7.71 -21.95
N PHE A 315 -10.81 7.08 -21.11
CA PHE A 315 -9.43 6.73 -21.46
C PHE A 315 -9.27 5.29 -21.95
N ASP A 316 -10.14 4.39 -21.51
CA ASP A 316 -10.16 2.98 -21.92
C ASP A 316 -11.59 2.54 -22.24
N SER A 317 -12.10 3.02 -23.38
CA SER A 317 -13.45 2.69 -23.87
C SER A 317 -13.62 1.22 -24.27
N THR A 318 -12.52 0.47 -24.41
CA THR A 318 -12.52 -0.94 -24.83
C THR A 318 -12.62 -1.93 -23.68
N ALA A 319 -12.50 -1.46 -22.45
CA ALA A 319 -12.61 -2.29 -21.26
C ALA A 319 -14.03 -2.91 -21.16
N PRO A 320 -14.16 -4.19 -20.78
CA PRO A 320 -15.46 -4.85 -20.63
C PRO A 320 -16.44 -4.07 -19.74
N GLU A 321 -15.93 -3.44 -18.69
CA GLU A 321 -16.65 -2.61 -17.73
C GLU A 321 -17.26 -1.34 -18.36
N CYS A 322 -16.78 -0.94 -19.55
CA CYS A 322 -17.25 0.22 -20.31
C CYS A 322 -18.21 -0.13 -21.44
N SER A 323 -18.61 -1.40 -21.55
CA SER A 323 -19.42 -1.90 -22.66
C SER A 323 -20.81 -2.36 -22.21
N GLY A 324 -21.75 -2.39 -23.16
CA GLY A 324 -23.08 -2.95 -22.96
C GLY A 324 -23.85 -2.36 -21.77
N GLN A 325 -24.36 -3.24 -20.91
CA GLN A 325 -25.18 -2.86 -19.75
C GLN A 325 -24.38 -2.15 -18.65
N CYS A 326 -23.04 -2.19 -18.68
CA CYS A 326 -22.21 -1.56 -17.66
C CYS A 326 -22.08 -0.03 -17.84
N MET A 327 -22.52 0.53 -18.98
CA MET A 327 -22.62 2.00 -19.14
C MET A 327 -23.69 2.63 -18.25
N ASN A 328 -24.75 1.88 -17.90
CA ASN A 328 -25.79 2.30 -16.95
C ASN A 328 -25.82 1.32 -15.77
N ASN A 329 -24.84 1.47 -14.91
CA ASN A 329 -24.53 0.54 -13.83
C ASN A 329 -25.39 0.70 -12.57
N VAL A 330 -26.39 1.60 -12.56
CA VAL A 330 -27.20 1.92 -11.36
C VAL A 330 -27.78 0.66 -10.69
N ASN A 331 -28.12 -0.37 -11.48
CA ASN A 331 -28.73 -1.61 -11.01
C ASN A 331 -27.81 -2.84 -11.07
N GLN A 332 -26.50 -2.66 -11.28
CA GLN A 332 -25.55 -3.76 -11.43
C GLN A 332 -24.74 -3.94 -10.14
N THR A 333 -24.36 -5.16 -9.77
CA THR A 333 -23.39 -5.38 -8.67
C THR A 333 -21.96 -5.11 -9.16
N THR A 334 -21.02 -4.91 -8.23
CA THR A 334 -19.59 -4.75 -8.57
C THR A 334 -19.00 -6.01 -9.22
N GLU A 335 -19.64 -7.17 -9.03
CA GLU A 335 -19.29 -8.44 -9.66
C GLU A 335 -19.82 -8.55 -11.10
N GLN A 336 -20.98 -7.95 -11.39
CA GLN A 336 -21.59 -7.92 -12.73
C GLN A 336 -20.94 -6.88 -13.63
N CYS A 337 -20.64 -5.71 -13.06
CA CYS A 337 -19.95 -4.61 -13.72
C CYS A 337 -18.96 -4.00 -12.74
N GLY A 338 -17.67 -4.06 -13.06
CA GLY A 338 -16.64 -3.37 -12.29
C GLY A 338 -16.93 -1.88 -12.15
N CYS A 339 -16.36 -1.23 -11.15
CA CYS A 339 -16.58 0.20 -10.95
C CYS A 339 -16.00 0.99 -12.13
N ILE A 340 -16.69 2.05 -12.57
CA ILE A 340 -16.21 2.94 -13.64
C ILE A 340 -16.14 4.41 -13.17
N VAL A 341 -15.51 5.29 -13.94
CA VAL A 341 -15.58 6.73 -13.66
C VAL A 341 -16.99 7.23 -13.94
N GLY A 342 -17.61 7.90 -12.95
CA GLY A 342 -19.01 8.34 -13.02
C GLY A 342 -20.02 7.32 -12.49
N ASP A 343 -19.53 6.22 -11.91
CA ASP A 343 -20.38 5.19 -11.30
C ASP A 343 -21.28 5.77 -10.19
N MET A 344 -22.58 5.51 -10.33
CA MET A 344 -23.59 6.05 -9.42
C MET A 344 -23.80 5.17 -8.19
N ARG A 345 -23.23 3.96 -8.17
CA ARG A 345 -23.36 3.04 -7.05
C ARG A 345 -22.47 3.47 -5.89
N LEU A 346 -23.03 3.52 -4.69
CA LEU A 346 -22.31 3.95 -3.48
C LEU A 346 -21.01 3.16 -3.26
N ALA A 347 -21.02 1.84 -3.47
CA ALA A 347 -19.84 0.98 -3.36
C ALA A 347 -18.70 1.37 -4.34
N CYS A 348 -19.03 2.09 -5.41
CA CYS A 348 -18.09 2.59 -6.41
C CYS A 348 -17.84 4.10 -6.28
N GLN A 349 -18.42 4.78 -5.29
CA GLN A 349 -18.28 6.23 -5.09
C GLN A 349 -17.20 6.62 -4.08
N ASP A 350 -16.58 5.66 -3.39
CA ASP A 350 -15.51 5.92 -2.42
C ASP A 350 -14.21 6.39 -3.09
N ILE A 351 -14.20 7.65 -3.48
CA ILE A 351 -13.02 8.52 -3.48
C ILE A 351 -13.47 9.71 -2.65
N PRO A 352 -12.89 9.99 -1.47
CA PRO A 352 -13.24 11.20 -0.75
C PRO A 352 -12.75 12.40 -1.55
N LYS A 353 -13.63 12.94 -2.39
CA LYS A 353 -13.56 14.31 -2.88
C LYS A 353 -14.42 15.13 -1.92
N GLN A 354 -13.79 15.77 -0.94
CA GLN A 354 -13.81 17.23 -0.79
C GLN A 354 -13.37 17.67 0.62
N ASN A 355 -12.27 18.43 0.60
CA ASN A 355 -12.02 19.68 1.32
C ASN A 355 -11.92 19.69 2.86
N ALA A 356 -10.71 20.05 3.32
CA ALA A 356 -10.46 21.21 4.18
C ALA A 356 -11.56 21.59 5.19
N GLY A 357 -11.27 21.31 6.47
CA GLY A 357 -11.82 22.05 7.60
C GLY A 357 -13.21 21.64 8.05
N SER A 358 -13.29 21.11 9.28
CA SER A 358 -14.41 21.17 10.23
C SER A 358 -15.82 21.19 9.66
N ILE A 359 -16.62 20.15 9.96
CA ILE A 359 -17.94 20.32 10.59
C ILE A 359 -18.30 19.02 11.31
N ARG A 360 -18.57 19.16 12.61
CA ARG A 360 -19.30 18.20 13.44
C ARG A 360 -20.72 18.02 12.87
N VAL A 361 -21.20 16.80 12.75
CA VAL A 361 -22.65 16.56 12.72
C VAL A 361 -23.04 15.81 13.98
N THR A 362 -23.54 16.58 14.94
CA THR A 362 -24.41 16.15 16.02
C THR A 362 -25.65 15.47 15.44
N LEU A 363 -25.94 14.23 15.87
CA LEU A 363 -27.22 13.58 15.63
C LEU A 363 -28.35 14.42 16.27
N SER A 364 -29.21 15.02 15.45
CA SER A 364 -30.51 15.51 15.90
C SER A 364 -31.54 14.39 15.77
N PHE A 365 -32.04 13.93 16.91
CA PHE A 365 -33.27 13.12 17.00
C PHE A 365 -34.45 13.95 16.49
N VAL A 366 -35.05 13.54 15.38
CA VAL A 366 -36.40 14.01 15.01
C VAL A 366 -37.41 13.03 15.59
N VAL A 367 -38.18 13.56 16.53
CA VAL A 367 -39.35 12.99 17.16
C VAL A 367 -40.45 12.78 16.11
N ALA A 368 -40.86 11.53 15.90
CA ALA A 368 -42.12 11.20 15.25
C ALA A 368 -43.15 10.83 16.33
N VAL A 369 -43.81 11.84 16.88
CA VAL A 369 -45.09 11.67 17.59
C VAL A 369 -46.14 11.42 16.51
N MET A 370 -46.50 10.15 16.28
CA MET A 370 -47.72 9.82 15.54
C MET A 370 -48.91 10.03 16.47
N PHE A 371 -49.59 11.17 16.28
CA PHE A 371 -51.00 11.30 16.60
C PHE A 371 -51.79 10.32 15.71
N LEU A 372 -52.36 9.28 16.31
CA LEU A 372 -53.54 8.62 15.76
C LEU A 372 -54.76 9.09 16.58
N PRO A 373 -55.77 9.70 15.96
CA PRO A 373 -56.99 10.06 16.66
C PRO A 373 -57.85 8.82 16.92
N MET A 374 -58.33 8.73 18.16
CA MET A 374 -59.45 7.90 18.60
C MET A 374 -60.66 8.07 17.69
N TRP A 375 -61.10 7.00 17.03
CA TRP A 375 -62.52 6.76 16.77
C TRP A 375 -62.85 5.32 17.18
N PHE A 376 -63.85 5.24 18.06
CA PHE A 376 -64.53 4.06 18.62
C PHE A 376 -64.87 2.98 17.58
N ILE A 377 -65.04 1.72 18.03
CA ILE A 377 -66.20 0.82 17.76
C ILE A 377 -65.91 -0.63 18.23
N PHE A 378 -66.63 -1.06 19.29
CA PHE A 378 -67.02 -2.43 19.74
C PHE A 378 -65.90 -3.47 19.97
N TRP A 379 -65.78 -4.17 21.11
CA TRP A 379 -66.78 -4.84 21.95
C TRP A 379 -66.24 -4.98 23.39
#